data_AF-A0A534MJ37-F1
#
_entry.id   AF-A0A534MJ37-F1
#
_cell.length_a   1.000
_cell.length_b   1.000
_cell.length_c   1.000
_cell.angle_alpha   90.00
_cell.angle_beta   90.00
_cell.angle_gamma   90.00
#
_symmetry.space_group_name_H-M   'P 1'
#
loop_
_entity.id
_entity.type
_entity.pdbx_description
1 polymer ?
#
loop_
_entity_poly.entity_id
_entity_poly.type
_entity_poly.pdbx_seq_one_letter_code
_entity_poly.pdbx_strand_id
1 'polypeptide(L)'
;MAGEKAFAPPDAPEHPPRDRTFLLQHLRLEIMIDDREGTVSGTVTHRLAPINDGLTEVALDAGDLNIRKVLDDGGHELEWELHGETLSIHLPKVRKAGQAFDLRISYDAKPRKGIF
;
A
#
# COMPACT_ATOMS: atom_id res chain seq x y z
N MET A 1 -13.93 -14.21 22.58
CA MET A 1 -14.72 -15.39 22.18
C MET A 1 -14.13 -15.87 20.87
N ALA A 2 -13.41 -17.00 20.86
CA ALA A 2 -12.92 -17.57 19.61
C ALA A 2 -14.12 -18.12 18.83
N GLY A 3 -14.30 -17.68 17.58
CA GLY A 3 -15.38 -18.17 16.72
C GLY A 3 -15.17 -19.65 16.38
N GLU A 4 -16.26 -20.41 16.31
CA GLU A 4 -16.23 -21.83 15.99
C GLU A 4 -15.65 -22.06 14.59
N LYS A 5 -14.54 -22.82 14.50
CA LYS A 5 -13.86 -23.14 13.24
C LYS A 5 -14.57 -24.29 12.51
N ALA A 6 -15.83 -24.10 12.13
CA ALA A 6 -16.70 -25.14 11.54
C ALA A 6 -16.15 -25.76 10.24
N PHE A 7 -15.19 -25.11 9.58
CA PHE A 7 -14.65 -25.51 8.27
C PHE A 7 -13.12 -25.68 8.23
N ALA A 8 -12.41 -25.52 9.35
CA ALA A 8 -10.96 -25.66 9.38
C ALA A 8 -10.56 -27.01 10.00
N PRO A 9 -9.56 -27.72 9.44
CA PRO A 9 -8.93 -28.86 10.12
C PRO A 9 -8.48 -28.51 11.54
N PRO A 10 -8.46 -29.49 12.49
CA PRO A 10 -8.05 -29.23 13.87
C PRO A 10 -6.64 -28.65 14.03
N ASP A 11 -5.76 -28.92 13.06
CA ASP A 11 -4.37 -28.50 12.99
C ASP A 11 -4.14 -27.26 12.11
N ALA A 12 -5.20 -26.62 11.61
CA ALA A 12 -5.08 -25.43 10.78
C ALA A 12 -4.39 -24.29 11.55
N PRO A 13 -3.28 -23.72 11.04
CA PRO A 13 -2.59 -22.63 11.70
C PRO A 13 -3.47 -21.38 11.78
N GLU A 14 -3.29 -20.60 12.84
CA GLU A 14 -3.97 -19.30 12.94
C GLU A 14 -3.31 -18.29 12.01
N HIS A 15 -4.13 -17.66 11.17
CA HIS A 15 -3.72 -16.57 10.30
C HIS A 15 -4.43 -15.29 10.75
N PRO A 16 -3.97 -14.62 11.83
CA PRO A 16 -4.54 -13.35 12.21
C PRO A 16 -4.35 -12.34 11.07
N PRO A 17 -5.31 -11.43 10.85
CA PRO A 17 -5.11 -10.34 9.90
C PRO A 17 -3.93 -9.49 10.36
N ARG A 18 -3.21 -8.91 9.39
CA ARG A 18 -2.21 -7.89 9.70
C ARG A 18 -2.84 -6.75 10.51
N ASP A 19 -2.02 -6.14 11.36
CA ASP A 19 -2.41 -4.91 12.03
C ASP A 19 -2.75 -3.84 11.00
N ARG A 20 -3.91 -3.22 11.17
CA ARG A 20 -4.37 -2.13 10.31
C ARG A 20 -4.11 -0.83 11.03
N THR A 21 -3.18 -0.03 10.51
CA THR A 21 -2.85 1.29 11.04
C THR A 21 -3.61 2.42 10.35
N PHE A 22 -4.15 2.16 9.15
CA PHE A 22 -4.97 3.07 8.36
C PHE A 22 -6.06 2.34 7.57
N LEU A 23 -7.03 3.10 7.08
CA LEU A 23 -8.06 2.70 6.14
C LEU A 23 -7.72 3.23 4.74
N LEU A 24 -7.73 2.36 3.73
CA LEU A 24 -7.76 2.78 2.33
C LEU A 24 -9.19 3.16 1.94
N GLN A 25 -9.41 4.44 1.65
CA GLN A 25 -10.73 4.98 1.32
C GLN A 25 -10.97 5.06 -0.19
N HIS A 26 -9.93 5.37 -0.96
CA HIS A 26 -10.02 5.48 -2.41
C HIS A 26 -8.67 5.16 -3.06
N LEU A 27 -8.72 4.63 -4.27
CA LEU A 27 -7.55 4.33 -5.08
C LEU A 27 -7.81 4.82 -6.50
N ARG A 28 -6.92 5.68 -7.00
CA ARG A 28 -6.91 6.15 -8.40
C ARG A 28 -5.67 5.60 -9.07
N LEU A 29 -5.85 4.83 -10.14
CA LEU A 29 -4.77 4.30 -10.97
C LEU A 29 -4.74 5.05 -12.28
N GLU A 30 -3.58 5.61 -12.59
CA GLU A 30 -3.27 6.25 -13.86
C GLU A 30 -2.06 5.54 -14.45
N ILE A 31 -2.32 4.50 -15.23
CA ILE A 31 -1.30 3.58 -15.72
C ILE A 31 -1.31 3.47 -17.24
N MET A 32 -0.12 3.20 -17.78
CA MET A 32 0.12 2.79 -19.15
C MET A 32 0.59 1.34 -19.15
N ILE A 33 0.05 0.55 -20.07
CA ILE A 33 0.46 -0.83 -20.30
C ILE A 33 1.16 -0.85 -21.66
N ASP A 34 2.37 -1.38 -21.69
CA ASP A 34 3.09 -1.71 -22.92
C ASP A 34 3.05 -3.23 -23.09
N ASP A 35 2.15 -3.69 -23.95
CA ASP A 35 1.94 -5.13 -24.22
C ASP A 35 3.14 -5.76 -24.94
N ARG A 36 3.94 -4.98 -25.69
CA ARG A 36 5.11 -5.50 -26.42
C ARG A 36 6.23 -5.81 -25.45
N GLU A 37 6.49 -4.88 -24.53
CA GLU A 37 7.53 -5.03 -23.51
C GLU A 37 7.04 -5.79 -22.27
N GLY A 38 5.72 -5.99 -22.15
CA GLY A 38 5.07 -6.63 -21.00
C GLY A 38 5.20 -5.80 -19.72
N THR A 39 5.20 -4.47 -19.85
CA THR A 39 5.45 -3.56 -18.71
C THR A 39 4.22 -2.74 -18.37
N VAL A 40 4.13 -2.35 -17.10
CA VAL A 40 3.18 -1.36 -16.62
C VAL A 40 3.96 -0.22 -15.97
N SER A 41 3.54 1.01 -16.23
CA SER A 41 4.10 2.17 -15.56
C SER A 41 3.01 3.18 -15.27
N GLY A 42 3.22 4.03 -14.28
CA GLY A 42 2.28 5.10 -14.00
C GLY A 42 2.30 5.54 -12.57
N THR A 43 1.16 6.04 -12.12
CA THR A 43 0.98 6.60 -10.79
C THR A 43 -0.30 6.08 -10.16
N VAL A 44 -0.17 5.66 -8.91
CA VAL A 44 -1.30 5.35 -8.03
C VAL A 44 -1.45 6.45 -6.98
N THR A 45 -2.67 6.94 -6.78
CA THR A 45 -3.00 7.82 -5.67
C THR A 45 -3.88 7.06 -4.68
N HIS A 46 -3.36 6.86 -3.47
CA HIS A 46 -4.08 6.26 -2.35
C HIS A 46 -4.64 7.37 -1.46
N ARG A 47 -5.95 7.35 -1.20
CA ARG A 47 -6.56 8.16 -0.15
C ARG A 47 -6.68 7.32 1.12
N LEU A 48 -5.95 7.70 2.15
CA LEU A 48 -5.85 6.95 3.40
C LEU A 48 -6.41 7.77 4.56
N ALA A 49 -6.92 7.11 5.60
CA ALA A 49 -7.22 7.73 6.88
C ALA A 49 -6.67 6.88 8.03
N PRO A 50 -5.89 7.44 8.97
CA PRO A 50 -5.39 6.70 10.12
C PRO A 50 -6.53 6.12 10.97
N ILE A 51 -6.32 4.93 11.53
CA ILE A 51 -7.28 4.33 12.47
C ILE A 51 -7.09 4.94 13.86
N ASN A 52 -5.84 5.16 14.28
CA ASN A 52 -5.47 5.76 15.55
C ASN A 52 -4.72 7.08 15.33
N ASP A 53 -4.68 7.92 16.38
CA ASP A 53 -3.77 9.05 16.43
C ASP A 53 -2.31 8.57 16.45
N GLY A 54 -1.40 9.36 15.89
CA GLY A 54 0.03 9.07 15.98
C GLY A 54 0.63 8.39 14.77
N LEU A 55 -0.09 8.29 13.64
CA LEU A 55 0.46 7.64 12.45
C LEU A 55 1.60 8.49 11.86
N THR A 56 2.81 7.92 11.85
CA THR A 56 4.03 8.53 11.30
C THR A 56 4.60 7.76 10.11
N GLU A 57 4.09 6.57 9.83
CA GLU A 57 4.57 5.72 8.74
C GLU A 57 3.40 4.98 8.08
N VAL A 58 3.49 4.79 6.77
CA VAL A 58 2.58 3.97 5.98
C VAL A 58 3.38 2.85 5.33
N ALA A 59 3.05 1.60 5.67
CA ALA A 59 3.59 0.42 5.02
C ALA A 59 2.62 -0.10 3.96
N LEU A 60 3.09 -0.30 2.73
CA LEU A 60 2.34 -0.85 1.60
C LEU A 60 3.06 -2.05 1.00
N ASP A 61 2.28 -3.01 0.51
CA ASP A 61 2.82 -4.12 -0.27
C ASP A 61 3.32 -3.56 -1.62
N ALA A 62 4.59 -3.80 -1.93
CA ALA A 62 5.29 -3.24 -3.08
C ALA A 62 6.00 -4.29 -3.95
N GLY A 63 5.95 -5.59 -3.61
CA GLY A 63 6.31 -6.72 -4.50
C GLY A 63 7.48 -6.49 -5.48
N ASP A 64 7.30 -6.94 -6.72
CA ASP A 64 8.23 -6.70 -7.86
C ASP A 64 8.04 -5.29 -8.48
N LEU A 65 7.62 -4.26 -7.71
CA LEU A 65 7.46 -2.89 -8.20
C LEU A 65 8.77 -2.09 -8.06
N ASN A 66 9.07 -1.30 -9.08
CA ASN A 66 10.14 -0.32 -9.04
C ASN A 66 9.56 1.05 -8.68
N ILE A 67 9.66 1.43 -7.41
CA ILE A 67 9.17 2.71 -6.89
C ILE A 67 10.10 3.83 -7.34
N ARG A 68 9.53 4.85 -7.99
CA ARG A 68 10.27 6.00 -8.51
C ARG A 68 10.14 7.23 -7.63
N LYS A 69 8.95 7.45 -7.10
CA LYS A 69 8.63 8.67 -6.34
C LYS A 69 7.43 8.45 -5.44
N VAL A 70 7.47 9.06 -4.26
CA VAL A 70 6.32 9.16 -3.35
C VAL A 70 6.09 10.62 -3.00
N LEU A 71 4.86 11.11 -3.18
CA LEU A 71 4.46 12.49 -2.89
C LEU A 71 3.29 12.54 -1.91
N ASP A 72 3.25 13.57 -1.08
CA ASP A 72 2.09 13.91 -0.25
C ASP A 72 0.98 14.66 -1.03
N ASP A 73 -0.06 15.05 -0.31
CA ASP A 73 -1.20 15.82 -0.80
C ASP A 73 -0.81 17.21 -1.32
N GLY A 74 0.24 17.81 -0.76
CA GLY A 74 0.83 19.07 -1.22
C GLY A 74 1.78 18.92 -2.41
N GLY A 75 2.10 17.70 -2.83
CA GLY A 75 3.08 17.41 -3.88
C GLY A 75 4.53 17.45 -3.40
N HIS A 76 4.79 17.46 -2.10
CA HIS A 76 6.13 17.34 -1.54
C HIS A 76 6.58 15.88 -1.58
N GLU A 77 7.86 15.69 -1.91
CA GLU A 77 8.46 14.36 -1.93
C GLU A 77 8.69 13.86 -0.51
N LEU A 78 8.34 12.59 -0.29
CA LEU A 78 8.46 11.92 1.01
C LEU A 78 9.69 11.01 1.03
N GLU A 79 10.23 10.80 2.22
CA GLU A 79 11.22 9.75 2.47
C GLU A 79 10.52 8.39 2.49
N TRP A 80 11.14 7.40 1.86
CA TRP A 80 10.63 6.04 1.81
C TRP A 80 11.76 5.03 1.63
N GLU A 81 11.49 3.80 2.06
CA GLU A 81 12.42 2.67 1.96
C GLU A 81 11.69 1.42 1.45
N LEU A 82 12.42 0.57 0.72
CA LEU A 82 11.96 -0.76 0.32
C LEU A 82 12.67 -1.82 1.16
N HIS A 83 11.90 -2.56 1.96
CA HIS A 83 12.38 -3.69 2.75
C HIS A 83 11.74 -4.98 2.24
N GLY A 84 12.46 -5.70 1.39
CA GLY A 84 11.89 -6.84 0.66
C GLY A 84 10.74 -6.38 -0.24
N GLU A 85 9.54 -6.91 0.00
CA GLU A 85 8.33 -6.55 -0.74
C GLU A 85 7.49 -5.46 -0.04
N THR A 86 8.04 -4.76 0.96
CA THR A 86 7.30 -3.71 1.70
C THR A 86 7.88 -2.32 1.39
N LEU A 87 7.03 -1.41 0.93
CA LEU A 87 7.31 0.02 0.83
C LEU A 87 6.91 0.71 2.13
N SER A 88 7.89 1.24 2.86
CA SER A 88 7.68 2.03 4.08
C SER A 88 7.82 3.51 3.75
N ILE A 89 6.78 4.30 3.99
CA ILE A 89 6.73 5.73 3.66
C ILE A 89 6.68 6.53 4.96
N HIS A 90 7.65 7.40 5.17
CA HIS A 90 7.72 8.24 6.36
C HIS A 90 6.89 9.51 6.17
N LEU A 91 5.97 9.76 7.11
CA LEU A 91 5.11 10.93 7.10
C LEU A 91 5.78 12.07 7.88
N PRO A 92 6.01 13.25 7.27
CA PRO A 92 6.72 14.35 7.92
C PRO A 92 5.89 15.01 9.04
N LYS A 93 4.59 14.73 9.08
CA LYS A 93 3.66 15.19 10.11
C LYS A 93 2.86 14.01 10.62
N VAL A 94 2.78 13.92 11.95
CA VAL A 94 1.91 12.96 12.65
C VAL A 94 0.47 13.16 12.17
N ARG A 95 -0.19 12.08 11.75
CA ARG A 95 -1.60 12.11 11.32
C ARG A 95 -2.52 11.69 12.46
N LYS A 96 -3.70 12.31 12.52
CA LYS A 96 -4.75 12.01 13.50
C LYS A 96 -5.75 11.00 12.96
N ALA A 97 -6.40 10.26 13.85
CA ALA A 97 -7.45 9.31 13.52
C ALA A 97 -8.52 9.96 12.63
N GLY A 98 -8.91 9.27 11.55
CA GLY A 98 -9.93 9.71 10.61
C GLY A 98 -9.52 10.86 9.68
N GLN A 99 -8.38 11.51 9.89
CA GLN A 99 -7.91 12.60 9.03
C GLN A 99 -7.40 12.04 7.71
N ALA A 100 -8.21 12.15 6.65
CA ALA A 100 -7.83 11.66 5.34
C ALA A 100 -6.66 12.45 4.73
N PHE A 101 -5.78 11.75 4.03
CA PHE A 101 -4.68 12.32 3.24
C PHE A 101 -4.40 11.45 2.02
N ASP A 102 -3.78 12.04 1.01
CA ASP A 102 -3.42 11.33 -0.21
C ASP A 102 -1.91 11.02 -0.24
N LEU A 103 -1.56 9.86 -0.77
CA LEU A 103 -0.20 9.49 -1.16
C LEU A 103 -0.18 9.17 -2.64
N ARG A 104 0.67 9.86 -3.39
CA ARG A 104 0.87 9.63 -4.82
C ARG A 104 2.18 8.91 -5.06
N ILE A 105 2.12 7.72 -5.64
CA ILE A 105 3.27 6.83 -5.83
C ILE A 105 3.44 6.57 -7.31
N SER A 106 4.58 6.97 -7.86
CA SER A 106 4.97 6.67 -9.24
C SER A 106 5.83 5.42 -9.27
N TYR A 107 5.52 4.49 -10.18
CA TYR A 107 6.22 3.21 -10.28
C TYR A 107 6.22 2.66 -11.71
N ASP A 108 7.11 1.70 -11.96
CA ASP A 108 7.06 0.78 -13.09
C ASP A 108 7.24 -0.66 -12.64
N ALA A 109 6.79 -1.60 -13.45
CA ALA A 109 6.95 -3.03 -13.20
C ALA A 109 6.87 -3.84 -14.50
N LYS A 110 7.35 -5.08 -14.42
CA LYS A 110 7.15 -6.13 -15.44
C LYS A 110 6.37 -7.29 -14.80
N PRO A 111 5.03 -7.21 -14.72
CA PRO A 111 4.23 -8.15 -13.93
C PRO A 111 4.37 -9.57 -14.47
N ARG A 112 4.59 -10.53 -13.57
CA ARG A 112 4.64 -11.97 -13.91
C ARG A 112 3.26 -12.63 -13.94
N LYS A 113 2.28 -12.01 -13.28
CA LYS A 113 0.90 -12.48 -13.11
C LYS A 113 -0.03 -11.25 -13.02
N GLY A 114 -1.29 -11.41 -13.39
CA GLY A 114 -2.34 -10.40 -13.18
C GLY A 114 -2.58 -9.43 -14.33
N ILE A 115 -1.67 -9.38 -15.31
CA ILE A 115 -1.84 -8.70 -16.60
C ILE A 115 -1.47 -9.71 -17.68
N PHE A 116 -2.41 -10.00 -18.60
CA PHE A 116 -2.29 -10.97 -19.69
C PHE A 116 -2.77 -10.35 -21.00
#